data_AF-A0A8T7BT76-F1
#
_entry.id   AF-A0A8T7BT76-F1
#
_cell.length_a   1.000
_cell.length_b   1.000
_cell.length_c   1.000
_cell.angle_alpha   90.00
_cell.angle_beta   90.00
_cell.angle_gamma   90.00
#
_symmetry.space_group_name_H-M   'P 1'
#
loop_
_entity.id
_entity.type
_entity.pdbx_description
1 polymer ?
#
loop_
_entity_poly.entity_id
_entity_poly.type
_entity_poly.pdbx_seq_one_letter_code
_entity_poly.pdbx_strand_id
1 'polypeptide(L)'
;MQKSQKGFTLIELVVVIVLLGILGVTALGKFQDISDQAQNAANTGVASELSAAGNINYATRLLTPTAGTAINTATEDCATFSPALFATGTIPSGYSITGAADCTDVTVDSVACTVNLTTNPSSVSGTAIVLCTN
;
A
#
# COMPACT_ATOMS: atom_id res chain seq x y z
N MET A 1 35.27 37.48 39.22
CA MET A 1 33.91 37.23 39.79
C MET A 1 33.47 35.86 39.31
N GLN A 2 33.41 34.85 40.19
CA GLN A 2 32.99 33.50 39.83
C GLN A 2 31.46 33.48 39.70
N LYS A 3 30.95 33.12 38.52
CA LYS A 3 29.52 32.97 38.25
C LYS A 3 29.04 31.71 38.98
N SER A 4 28.23 31.85 40.02
CA SER A 4 27.59 30.70 40.67
C SER A 4 26.76 29.93 39.65
N GLN A 5 27.15 28.70 39.33
CA GLN A 5 26.29 27.81 38.56
C GLN A 5 25.10 27.47 39.44
N LYS A 6 23.92 27.99 39.09
CA LYS A 6 22.65 27.51 39.62
C LYS A 6 22.50 26.07 39.11
N GLY A 7 22.74 25.09 40.00
CA GLY A 7 22.43 23.70 39.72
C GLY A 7 20.94 23.53 39.42
N PHE A 8 20.61 22.55 38.58
CA PHE A 8 19.22 22.19 38.27
C PHE A 8 18.53 21.66 39.53
N THR A 9 17.32 22.12 39.81
CA THR A 9 16.61 21.68 41.01
C THR A 9 16.02 20.29 40.81
N LEU A 10 15.96 19.48 41.88
CA LEU A 10 15.30 18.16 41.81
C LEU A 10 13.84 18.28 41.37
N ILE A 11 13.16 19.37 41.76
CA ILE A 11 11.78 19.62 41.37
C ILE A 11 11.64 19.94 39.88
N GLU A 12 12.58 20.67 39.26
CA GLU A 12 12.58 20.86 37.80
C GLU A 12 12.73 19.53 37.08
N LEU A 13 13.60 18.64 37.56
CA LEU A 13 13.80 17.34 36.91
C LEU A 13 12.55 16.47 37.00
N VAL A 14 11.89 16.44 38.16
CA VAL A 14 10.64 15.70 38.34
C VAL A 14 9.52 16.27 37.49
N VAL A 15 9.36 17.60 37.43
CA VAL A 15 8.32 18.23 36.61
C VAL A 15 8.56 17.95 35.13
N VAL A 16 9.81 18.00 34.65
CA VAL A 16 10.13 17.73 33.24
C VAL A 16 9.79 16.29 32.85
N ILE A 17 10.17 15.28 33.65
CA ILE A 17 9.84 13.88 33.31
C ILE A 17 8.33 13.61 33.36
N VAL A 18 7.60 14.27 34.28
CA VAL A 18 6.13 14.16 34.35
C VAL A 18 5.48 14.77 33.10
N LEU A 19 5.93 15.96 32.68
CA LEU A 19 5.45 16.59 31.46
C LEU A 19 5.76 15.76 30.21
N LEU A 20 6.99 15.24 30.09
CA LEU A 20 7.38 14.34 29.00
C LEU A 20 6.56 13.04 29.01
N GLY A 21 6.21 12.51 30.19
CA GLY A 21 5.34 11.35 30.32
C GLY A 21 3.94 11.59 29.74
N ILE A 22 3.31 12.72 30.09
CA ILE A 22 1.97 13.08 29.59
C ILE A 22 1.99 13.34 28.07
N LEU A 23 3.01 14.07 27.59
CA LEU A 23 3.20 14.33 26.17
C LEU A 23 3.47 13.03 25.38
N GLY A 24 4.22 12.09 25.96
CA GLY A 24 4.51 10.80 25.34
C GLY A 24 3.24 9.97 25.10
N VAL A 25 2.39 9.82 26.11
CA VAL A 25 1.15 9.02 25.99
C VAL A 25 0.20 9.61 24.95
N THR A 26 0.05 10.93 24.93
CA THR A 26 -0.85 11.62 23.97
C THR A 26 -0.30 11.60 22.54
N ALA A 27 1.01 11.76 22.36
CA ALA A 27 1.65 11.73 21.05
C ALA A 27 1.65 10.32 20.43
N LEU A 28 1.85 9.27 21.24
CA LEU A 28 1.87 7.89 20.76
C LEU A 28 0.55 7.49 20.10
N GLY A 29 -0.60 7.74 20.72
CA GLY A 29 -1.89 7.41 20.13
C GLY A 29 -2.12 8.09 18.78
N LYS A 30 -1.81 9.39 18.70
CA LYS A 30 -1.90 10.17 17.45
C LYS A 30 -0.94 9.69 16.37
N PHE A 31 0.27 9.27 16.75
CA PHE A 31 1.25 8.76 15.80
C PHE A 31 0.76 7.46 15.15
N GLN A 32 0.21 6.53 15.94
CA GLN A 32 -0.36 5.28 15.43
C GLN A 32 -1.51 5.54 14.45
N ASP A 33 -2.46 6.42 14.80
CA ASP A 33 -3.58 6.76 13.91
C ASP A 33 -3.13 7.34 12.56
N ILE A 34 -2.07 8.16 12.55
CA ILE A 34 -1.50 8.73 11.31
C ILE A 34 -0.78 7.65 10.52
N SER A 35 -0.04 6.76 11.19
CA SER A 35 0.63 5.64 10.54
C SER A 35 -0.37 4.69 9.87
N ASP A 36 -1.49 4.40 10.50
CA ASP A 36 -2.53 3.54 9.92
C ASP A 36 -3.21 4.20 8.71
N GLN A 37 -3.53 5.49 8.80
CA GLN A 37 -4.05 6.25 7.66
C GLN A 37 -3.05 6.33 6.51
N ALA A 38 -1.76 6.51 6.79
CA ALA A 38 -0.71 6.54 5.79
C ALA A 38 -0.58 5.18 5.07
N GLN A 39 -0.64 4.06 5.82
CA GLN A 39 -0.63 2.71 5.23
C GLN A 39 -1.86 2.46 4.35
N ASN A 40 -3.05 2.87 4.81
CA ASN A 40 -4.28 2.78 4.02
C ASN A 40 -4.21 3.60 2.71
N ALA A 41 -3.71 4.83 2.79
CA ALA A 41 -3.53 5.69 1.62
C ALA A 41 -2.49 5.11 0.65
N ALA A 42 -1.36 4.60 1.16
CA ALA A 42 -0.32 3.98 0.34
C ALA A 42 -0.84 2.72 -0.37
N ASN A 43 -1.55 1.85 0.34
CA ASN A 43 -2.10 0.62 -0.23
C ASN A 43 -3.19 0.90 -1.29
N THR A 44 -4.04 1.91 -1.03
CA THR A 44 -5.00 2.40 -2.04
C THR A 44 -4.27 2.95 -3.27
N GLY A 45 -3.14 3.65 -3.07
CA GLY A 45 -2.26 4.11 -4.14
C GLY A 45 -1.78 2.96 -5.03
N VAL A 46 -1.22 1.90 -4.44
CA VAL A 46 -0.74 0.72 -5.20
C VAL A 46 -1.89 0.00 -5.91
N ALA A 47 -3.05 -0.15 -5.27
CA ALA A 47 -4.23 -0.73 -5.93
C ALA A 47 -4.72 0.11 -7.13
N SER A 48 -4.67 1.45 -7.00
CA SER A 48 -5.03 2.36 -8.09
C SER A 48 -4.02 2.33 -9.24
N GLU A 49 -2.73 2.18 -8.92
CA GLU A 49 -1.67 2.01 -9.91
C GLU A 49 -1.87 0.72 -10.71
N LEU A 50 -2.16 -0.40 -10.04
CA LEU A 50 -2.44 -1.67 -10.71
C LEU A 50 -3.66 -1.58 -11.64
N SER A 51 -4.72 -0.90 -11.19
CA SER A 51 -5.92 -0.69 -12.00
C SER A 51 -5.63 0.18 -13.24
N ALA A 52 -4.87 1.27 -13.06
CA ALA A 52 -4.46 2.14 -14.15
C ALA A 52 -3.55 1.42 -15.15
N ALA A 53 -2.60 0.63 -14.65
CA ALA A 53 -1.73 -0.20 -15.47
C ALA A 53 -2.51 -1.24 -16.27
N GLY A 54 -3.51 -1.88 -15.66
CA GLY A 54 -4.46 -2.77 -16.33
C GLY A 54 -5.18 -2.07 -17.49
N ASN A 55 -5.66 -0.85 -17.28
CA ASN A 55 -6.32 -0.07 -18.33
C ASN A 55 -5.39 0.30 -19.49
N ILE A 56 -4.13 0.65 -19.19
CA ILE A 56 -3.11 0.92 -20.21
C ILE A 56 -2.78 -0.35 -20.99
N ASN A 57 -2.63 -1.48 -20.29
CA ASN A 57 -2.39 -2.77 -20.91
C ASN A 57 -3.53 -3.18 -21.85
N TYR A 58 -4.78 -3.04 -21.39
CA TYR A 58 -5.97 -3.25 -22.21
C TYR A 58 -5.97 -2.37 -23.47
N ALA A 59 -5.80 -1.05 -23.32
CA ALA A 59 -5.78 -0.13 -24.44
C ALA A 59 -4.64 -0.44 -25.43
N THR A 60 -3.46 -0.80 -24.94
CA THR A 60 -2.30 -1.15 -25.77
C THR A 60 -2.58 -2.42 -26.58
N ARG A 61 -3.17 -3.43 -25.92
CA ARG A 61 -3.43 -4.72 -26.52
C ARG A 61 -4.62 -4.69 -27.49
N LEU A 62 -5.57 -3.78 -27.27
CA LEU A 62 -6.65 -3.46 -28.21
C LEU A 62 -6.11 -2.88 -29.54
N LEU A 63 -5.03 -2.08 -29.48
CA LEU A 63 -4.39 -1.51 -30.67
C LEU A 63 -3.42 -2.49 -31.34
N THR A 64 -2.67 -3.25 -30.55
CA THR A 64 -1.68 -4.22 -31.03
C THR A 64 -1.71 -5.46 -30.12
N PRO A 65 -2.32 -6.59 -30.54
CA PRO A 65 -2.56 -7.75 -29.69
C PRO A 65 -1.33 -8.41 -29.05
N THR A 66 -0.15 -8.17 -29.62
CA THR A 66 1.15 -8.66 -29.13
C THR A 66 1.89 -7.66 -28.24
N ALA A 67 1.38 -6.43 -28.10
CA ALA A 67 1.96 -5.40 -27.27
C ALA A 67 1.30 -5.45 -25.87
N GLY A 68 2.06 -5.91 -24.88
CA GLY A 68 1.63 -6.03 -23.49
C GLY A 68 1.33 -7.46 -23.05
N THR A 69 0.93 -7.58 -21.78
CA THR A 69 0.55 -8.83 -21.11
C THR A 69 -0.85 -9.28 -21.53
N ALA A 70 -1.01 -10.57 -21.83
CA ALA A 70 -2.31 -11.17 -22.07
C ALA A 70 -2.99 -11.55 -20.74
N ILE A 71 -4.28 -11.26 -20.62
CA ILE A 71 -5.10 -11.54 -19.44
C ILE A 71 -6.44 -12.10 -19.93
N ASN A 72 -6.45 -13.35 -20.40
CA ASN A 72 -7.59 -13.97 -21.11
C ASN A 72 -7.92 -15.41 -20.70
N THR A 73 -7.14 -16.02 -19.81
CA THR A 73 -7.29 -17.45 -19.47
C THR A 73 -8.13 -17.65 -18.22
N ALA A 74 -8.85 -18.79 -18.19
CA ALA A 74 -9.78 -19.21 -17.13
C ALA A 74 -9.14 -19.47 -15.76
N THR A 75 -7.82 -19.32 -15.64
CA THR A 75 -7.07 -19.68 -14.43
C THR A 75 -5.80 -18.85 -14.33
N GLU A 76 -5.92 -17.54 -14.50
CA GLU A 76 -4.84 -16.66 -14.08
C GLU A 76 -5.03 -16.33 -12.59
N ASP A 77 -3.92 -16.18 -11.88
CA ASP A 77 -3.92 -15.53 -10.57
C ASP A 77 -3.50 -14.08 -10.82
N CYS A 78 -4.14 -13.14 -10.13
CA CYS A 78 -3.66 -11.78 -10.04
C CYS A 78 -2.17 -11.72 -9.67
N ALA A 79 -1.67 -12.66 -8.86
CA ALA A 79 -0.25 -12.78 -8.54
C ALA A 79 0.66 -13.01 -9.76
N THR A 80 0.16 -13.65 -10.82
CA THR A 80 0.94 -14.06 -11.99
C THR A 80 1.15 -12.92 -12.98
N PHE A 81 0.07 -12.21 -13.36
CA PHE A 81 0.18 -11.16 -14.38
C PHE A 81 0.52 -9.78 -13.80
N SER A 82 0.15 -9.51 -12.53
CA SER A 82 0.33 -8.18 -11.95
C SER A 82 1.77 -7.66 -11.95
N PRO A 83 2.84 -8.47 -11.76
CA PRO A 83 4.21 -7.96 -11.86
C PRO A 83 4.49 -7.32 -13.22
N ALA A 84 3.98 -7.92 -14.31
CA ALA A 84 4.20 -7.44 -15.66
C ALA A 84 3.39 -6.17 -16.00
N LEU A 85 2.41 -5.80 -15.17
CA LEU A 85 1.64 -4.56 -15.32
C LEU A 85 2.34 -3.36 -14.68
N PHE A 86 3.12 -3.57 -13.60
CA PHE A 86 3.90 -2.48 -13.03
C PHE A 86 5.03 -2.06 -13.97
N ALA A 87 5.34 -0.76 -14.00
CA ALA A 87 6.39 -0.21 -14.86
C ALA A 87 7.78 -0.82 -14.60
N THR A 88 8.02 -1.31 -13.38
CA THR A 88 9.27 -1.97 -12.98
C THR A 88 9.31 -3.47 -13.30
N GLY A 89 8.20 -4.06 -13.76
CA GLY A 89 8.08 -5.51 -13.98
C GLY A 89 8.04 -6.33 -12.69
N THR A 90 7.87 -5.68 -11.53
CA THR A 90 7.90 -6.29 -10.20
C THR A 90 6.86 -5.64 -9.29
N ILE A 91 6.35 -6.41 -8.33
CA ILE A 91 5.50 -5.87 -7.27
C ILE A 91 6.39 -5.12 -6.26
N PRO A 92 6.00 -3.91 -5.80
CA PRO A 92 6.73 -3.19 -4.77
C PRO A 92 6.95 -4.04 -3.50
N SER A 93 8.09 -3.86 -2.83
CA SER A 93 8.42 -4.63 -1.63
C SER A 93 7.42 -4.40 -0.50
N GLY A 94 7.09 -5.46 0.24
CA GLY A 94 6.09 -5.43 1.32
C GLY A 94 4.65 -5.59 0.85
N TYR A 95 4.40 -5.58 -0.47
CA TYR A 95 3.09 -5.85 -1.05
C TYR A 95 3.00 -7.27 -1.62
N SER A 96 1.81 -7.83 -1.55
CA SER A 96 1.43 -9.05 -2.27
C SER A 96 0.10 -8.83 -2.97
N ILE A 97 -0.05 -9.43 -4.14
CA ILE A 97 -1.28 -9.35 -4.93
C ILE A 97 -1.85 -10.74 -5.03
N THR A 98 -3.14 -10.86 -4.75
CA THR A 98 -3.87 -12.13 -4.71
C THR A 98 -5.23 -11.95 -5.35
N GLY A 99 -5.78 -12.99 -5.97
CA GLY A 99 -7.14 -12.95 -6.49
C GLY A 99 -7.29 -13.91 -7.65
N ALA A 100 -8.42 -14.60 -7.69
CA ALA A 100 -8.75 -15.42 -8.85
C ALA A 100 -9.06 -14.49 -10.03
N ALA A 101 -8.34 -14.67 -11.13
CA ALA A 101 -8.62 -14.00 -12.38
C ALA A 101 -9.34 -14.98 -13.30
N ASP A 102 -10.63 -14.74 -13.48
CA ASP A 102 -11.43 -15.44 -14.46
C ASP A 102 -11.89 -14.45 -15.53
N CYS A 103 -11.22 -14.50 -16.67
CA CYS A 103 -11.55 -13.70 -17.84
C CYS A 103 -12.43 -14.45 -18.85
N THR A 104 -13.02 -15.59 -18.47
CA THR A 104 -13.91 -16.35 -19.35
C THR A 104 -15.36 -15.92 -19.28
N ASP A 105 -15.74 -15.14 -18.27
CA ASP A 105 -17.08 -14.58 -18.16
C ASP A 105 -17.21 -13.31 -19.03
N VAL A 106 -17.79 -13.48 -20.21
CA VAL A 106 -18.03 -12.40 -21.20
C VAL A 106 -18.97 -11.30 -20.67
N THR A 107 -19.59 -11.49 -19.49
CA THR A 107 -20.42 -10.48 -18.84
C THR A 107 -19.63 -9.53 -17.92
N VAL A 108 -18.39 -9.88 -17.55
CA VAL A 108 -17.51 -9.10 -16.69
C VAL A 108 -16.07 -9.14 -17.25
N ASP A 109 -15.74 -8.22 -18.15
CA ASP A 109 -14.41 -8.10 -18.79
C ASP A 109 -13.35 -7.50 -17.83
N SER A 110 -13.44 -7.82 -16.54
CA SER A 110 -12.56 -7.28 -15.51
C SER A 110 -12.40 -8.22 -14.32
N VAL A 111 -11.20 -8.29 -13.80
CA VAL A 111 -10.78 -9.08 -12.64
C VAL A 111 -10.59 -8.16 -11.44
N ALA A 112 -11.09 -8.59 -10.28
CA ALA A 112 -10.81 -7.94 -9.01
C ALA A 112 -9.58 -8.57 -8.33
N CYS A 113 -8.48 -7.82 -8.26
CA CYS A 113 -7.27 -8.21 -7.56
C CYS A 113 -7.19 -7.55 -6.20
N THR A 114 -6.80 -8.31 -5.18
CA THR A 114 -6.58 -7.81 -3.82
C THR A 114 -5.10 -7.52 -3.62
N VAL A 115 -4.78 -6.26 -3.35
CA VAL A 115 -3.45 -5.77 -2.95
C VAL A 115 -3.37 -5.76 -1.43
N ASN A 116 -2.43 -6.53 -0.89
CA ASN A 116 -2.18 -6.63 0.55
C ASN A 116 -0.82 -6.03 0.87
N LEU A 117 -0.80 -5.09 1.82
CA LEU A 117 0.39 -4.58 2.47
C LEU A 117 0.54 -5.27 3.82
N THR A 118 1.63 -6.02 4.02
CA THR A 118 1.94 -6.64 5.31
C THR A 118 2.99 -5.82 6.05
N THR A 119 2.59 -5.15 7.13
CA THR A 119 3.51 -4.62 8.13
C THR A 119 3.38 -5.48 9.39
N ASN A 120 4.45 -5.72 10.14
CA ASN A 120 4.32 -6.36 11.44
C ASN A 120 4.01 -5.25 12.46
N PRO A 121 2.82 -5.16 13.10
CA PRO A 121 1.75 -6.17 13.22
C PRO A 121 0.47 -5.94 12.37
N SER A 122 0.40 -4.91 11.51
CA SER A 122 -0.83 -4.52 10.79
C SER A 122 -0.85 -5.00 9.34
N SER A 123 -1.99 -5.50 8.86
CA SER A 123 -2.19 -5.82 7.45
C SER A 123 -3.30 -4.94 6.87
N VAL A 124 -3.03 -4.31 5.73
CA VAL A 124 -3.97 -3.45 5.02
C VAL A 124 -4.23 -4.05 3.64
N SER A 125 -5.50 -4.14 3.26
CA SER A 125 -5.92 -4.68 1.96
C SER A 125 -6.70 -3.65 1.16
N GLY A 126 -6.58 -3.72 -0.16
CA GLY A 126 -7.23 -2.83 -1.12
C GLY A 126 -7.54 -3.58 -2.40
N THR A 127 -8.58 -3.16 -3.11
CA THR A 127 -9.02 -3.84 -4.34
C THR A 127 -8.63 -3.02 -5.56
N ALA A 128 -7.98 -3.67 -6.51
CA ALA A 128 -7.69 -3.17 -7.84
C ALA A 128 -8.61 -3.87 -8.86
N ILE A 129 -9.09 -3.13 -9.85
CA ILE A 129 -9.86 -3.69 -10.95
C ILE A 129 -8.99 -3.66 -12.20
N VAL A 130 -8.76 -4.81 -12.80
CA VAL A 130 -7.93 -4.99 -13.99
C VAL A 130 -8.80 -5.50 -15.12
N LEU A 131 -8.78 -4.82 -16.27
CA LEU A 131 -9.52 -5.26 -17.46
C LEU A 131 -8.89 -6.52 -18.06
N CYS A 132 -9.72 -7.48 -18.45
CA CYS A 132 -9.29 -8.64 -19.19
C CYS A 132 -8.85 -8.22 -20.60
N THR A 133 -7.80 -8.85 -21.12
CA THR A 133 -7.32 -8.58 -22.47
C THR A 133 -7.46 -9.87 -23.28
N ASN A 134 -8.44 -9.94 -24.19
CA ASN A 134 -8.63 -11.08 -25.10
C ASN A 134 -7.40 -11.33 -26.00
#